data_AF-A0A7C2I013-F1
#
_entry.id   AF-A0A7C2I013-F1
#
_cell.length_a   1.000
_cell.length_b   1.000
_cell.length_c   1.000
_cell.angle_alpha   90.00
_cell.angle_beta   90.00
_cell.angle_gamma   90.00
#
_symmetry.space_group_name_H-M   'P 1'
#
loop_
_entity.id
_entity.type
_entity.pdbx_description
1 polymer ?
#
loop_
_entity_poly.entity_id
_entity_poly.type
_entity_poly.pdbx_seq_one_letter_code
_entity_poly.pdbx_strand_id
1 'polypeptide(L)'
;MQQSKIERRLIVALTLFVCILLLAPIGYMLIEKMTWSEAFYMTVITIFTVGFREVRPLSTAGMYFTISVIFLGAYTLFFIVSSLIQYTFRDAIRETFGRRRMDLRIKNLRGHYIVCGFGRMGEVVCETLAEAGADFVLVEKDAQRARDAADAGYYFIHGDATETETLEQAGVRRARGMVCALESDA
;
A
#
# COMPACT_ATOMS: atom_id res chain seq x y z
N MET A 1 -8.63 -6.15 -9.69
CA MET A 1 -9.88 -6.52 -8.96
C MET A 1 -9.89 -6.16 -7.46
N GLN A 2 -8.74 -6.07 -6.76
CA GLN A 2 -8.71 -5.59 -5.36
C GLN A 2 -8.77 -4.05 -5.22
N GLN A 3 -8.23 -3.29 -6.18
CA GLN A 3 -8.27 -1.81 -6.19
C GLN A 3 -9.70 -1.25 -6.20
N SER A 4 -10.57 -1.74 -7.08
CA SER A 4 -11.97 -1.29 -7.16
C SER A 4 -12.79 -1.56 -5.88
N LYS A 5 -12.39 -2.55 -5.07
CA LYS A 5 -13.06 -2.84 -3.78
C LYS A 5 -12.69 -1.83 -2.71
N ILE A 6 -11.45 -1.34 -2.67
CA ILE A 6 -10.99 -0.33 -1.70
C ILE A 6 -11.57 1.03 -2.06
N GLU A 7 -11.52 1.41 -3.34
CA GLU A 7 -12.12 2.66 -3.83
C GLU A 7 -13.61 2.73 -3.52
N ARG A 8 -14.36 1.64 -3.80
CA ARG A 8 -15.78 1.59 -3.46
C ARG A 8 -16.03 1.73 -1.97
N ARG A 9 -15.21 1.11 -1.10
CA ARG A 9 -15.34 1.24 0.36
C ARG A 9 -15.00 2.66 0.84
N LEU A 10 -14.00 3.29 0.25
CA LEU A 10 -13.62 4.68 0.55
C LEU A 10 -14.72 5.65 0.14
N ILE A 11 -15.30 5.48 -1.05
CA ILE A 11 -16.44 6.28 -1.52
C ILE A 11 -17.62 6.12 -0.57
N VAL A 12 -17.97 4.89 -0.19
CA VAL A 12 -19.05 4.65 0.78
C VAL A 12 -18.76 5.34 2.13
N ALA A 13 -17.54 5.26 2.64
CA ALA A 13 -17.16 5.90 3.89
C ALA A 13 -17.22 7.43 3.82
N LEU A 14 -16.75 8.03 2.71
CA LEU A 14 -16.85 9.47 2.46
C LEU A 14 -18.30 9.92 2.34
N THR A 15 -19.14 9.18 1.60
CA THR A 15 -20.56 9.47 1.49
C THR A 15 -21.24 9.40 2.84
N LEU A 16 -20.96 8.37 3.65
CA LEU A 16 -21.50 8.26 5.01
C LEU A 16 -21.05 9.42 5.89
N PHE A 17 -19.78 9.82 5.82
CA PHE A 17 -19.24 10.95 6.57
C PHE A 17 -19.95 12.27 6.21
N VAL A 18 -20.15 12.54 4.92
CA VAL A 18 -20.90 13.71 4.43
C VAL A 18 -22.36 13.65 4.89
N CYS A 19 -23.01 12.48 4.80
CA CYS A 19 -24.37 12.30 5.31
C CYS A 19 -24.46 12.63 6.80
N ILE A 20 -23.51 12.18 7.63
CA ILE A 20 -23.48 12.50 9.07
C ILE A 20 -23.33 14.00 9.28
N LEU A 21 -22.41 14.66 8.56
CA LEU A 21 -22.22 16.11 8.64
C LEU A 21 -23.47 16.93 8.30
N LEU A 22 -24.33 16.41 7.43
CA LEU A 22 -25.57 17.10 7.01
C LEU A 22 -26.78 16.72 7.86
N LEU A 23 -26.87 15.47 8.32
CA LEU A 23 -28.02 14.96 9.07
C LEU A 23 -27.92 15.19 10.58
N ALA A 24 -26.71 15.14 11.16
CA ALA A 24 -26.53 15.37 12.58
C ALA A 24 -26.97 16.79 13.03
N PRO A 25 -26.71 17.87 12.26
CA PRO A 25 -27.23 19.19 12.57
C PRO A 25 -28.76 19.22 12.64
N ILE A 26 -29.45 18.50 11.75
CA ILE A 26 -30.92 18.41 11.76
C ILE A 26 -31.40 17.76 13.07
N GLY A 27 -30.72 16.70 13.51
CA GLY A 27 -31.01 16.06 14.81
C GLY A 27 -30.86 17.03 15.99
N TYR A 28 -29.78 17.81 16.01
CA TYR A 28 -29.57 18.85 17.03
C TYR A 28 -30.62 19.96 16.97
N MET A 29 -31.04 20.38 15.79
CA MET A 29 -32.11 21.38 15.63
C MET A 29 -33.45 20.86 16.15
N LEU A 30 -33.77 19.58 15.96
CA LEU A 30 -35.03 18.99 16.41
C LEU A 30 -35.06 18.71 17.91
N ILE A 31 -33.95 18.22 18.48
CA ILE A 31 -33.88 17.81 19.89
C ILE A 31 -33.61 19.02 20.79
N GLU A 32 -32.61 19.83 20.44
CA GLU A 32 -32.10 20.91 21.30
C GLU A 32 -32.51 22.31 20.83
N LYS A 33 -33.31 22.41 19.76
CA LYS A 33 -33.78 23.69 19.17
C LYS A 33 -32.64 24.67 18.90
N MET A 34 -31.49 24.13 18.52
CA MET A 34 -30.34 24.90 18.06
C MET A 34 -30.64 25.58 16.72
N THR A 35 -30.00 26.72 16.46
CA THR A 35 -29.93 27.28 15.11
C THR A 35 -29.07 26.39 14.22
N TRP A 36 -29.24 26.49 12.89
CA TRP A 36 -28.44 25.72 11.92
C TRP A 36 -26.93 25.87 12.17
N SER A 37 -26.48 27.10 12.42
CA SER A 37 -25.06 27.42 12.64
C SER A 37 -24.51 26.77 13.92
N GLU A 38 -25.28 26.81 15.01
CA GLU A 38 -24.91 26.18 16.29
C GLU A 38 -24.85 24.66 16.15
N ALA A 39 -25.85 24.06 15.49
CA ALA A 39 -25.95 22.63 15.28
C ALA A 39 -24.84 22.08 14.35
N PHE A 40 -24.53 22.81 13.28
CA PHE A 40 -23.44 22.48 12.37
C PHE A 40 -22.08 22.60 13.06
N TYR A 41 -21.85 23.70 13.78
CA TYR A 41 -20.63 23.88 14.56
C TYR A 41 -20.45 22.78 15.61
N MET A 42 -21.51 22.45 16.36
CA MET A 42 -21.52 21.35 17.33
C MET A 42 -21.12 20.02 16.66
N THR A 43 -21.72 19.71 15.51
CA THR A 43 -21.41 18.49 14.75
C THR A 43 -19.94 18.41 14.34
N VAL A 44 -19.37 19.51 13.83
CA VAL A 44 -17.97 19.57 13.39
C VAL A 44 -17.01 19.35 14.55
N ILE A 45 -17.18 20.07 15.67
CA ILE A 45 -16.28 19.92 16.84
C ILE A 45 -16.37 18.52 17.46
N THR A 46 -17.54 17.88 17.37
CA THR A 46 -17.79 16.52 17.86
C THR A 46 -17.11 15.47 16.97
N ILE A 47 -17.33 15.52 15.66
CA ILE A 47 -16.80 14.51 14.72
C ILE A 47 -15.27 14.60 14.59
N PHE A 48 -14.72 15.81 14.58
CA PHE A 48 -13.26 16.00 14.53
C PHE A 48 -12.59 15.84 15.91
N THR A 49 -13.32 15.39 16.92
CA THR A 49 -12.82 15.08 18.26
C THR A 49 -12.13 16.27 18.96
N VAL A 50 -12.47 17.51 18.58
CA VAL A 50 -11.94 18.72 19.22
C VAL A 50 -12.47 18.84 20.64
N GLY A 51 -13.77 18.57 20.83
CA GLY A 51 -14.36 18.35 22.15
C GLY A 51 -14.25 19.51 23.15
N PHE A 52 -14.23 20.76 22.67
CA PHE A 52 -14.00 21.92 23.55
C PHE A 52 -15.10 22.08 24.63
N ARG A 53 -16.33 22.39 24.20
CA ARG A 53 -17.52 22.45 25.05
C ARG A 53 -18.76 22.38 24.17
N GLU A 54 -19.85 21.88 24.76
CA GLU A 54 -21.18 21.95 24.15
C GLU A 54 -21.59 23.41 23.87
N VAL A 55 -22.20 23.65 22.71
CA VAL A 55 -22.67 24.98 22.30
C VAL A 55 -23.82 25.46 23.19
N ARG A 56 -24.67 24.53 23.64
CA ARG A 56 -25.76 24.73 24.59
C ARG A 56 -25.82 23.55 25.55
N PRO A 57 -26.34 23.72 26.78
CA PRO A 57 -26.52 22.61 27.71
C PRO A 57 -27.46 21.57 27.09
N LEU A 58 -26.96 20.34 26.96
CA LEU A 58 -27.71 19.25 26.36
C LEU A 58 -28.75 18.67 27.33
N SER A 59 -29.92 18.31 26.79
CA SER A 59 -30.88 17.45 27.49
C SER A 59 -30.38 16.00 27.54
N THR A 60 -31.01 15.14 28.35
CA THR A 60 -30.70 13.70 28.39
C THR A 60 -30.81 13.06 26.99
N ALA A 61 -31.78 13.49 26.18
CA ALA A 61 -31.94 13.00 24.80
C ALA A 61 -30.81 13.49 23.89
N GLY A 62 -30.42 14.78 23.98
CA GLY A 62 -29.31 15.35 23.22
C GLY A 62 -27.95 14.73 23.58
N MET A 63 -27.77 14.32 24.84
CA MET A 63 -26.58 13.60 25.29
C MET A 63 -26.44 12.24 24.59
N TYR A 64 -27.49 11.40 24.61
CA TYR A 64 -27.45 10.10 23.93
C TYR A 64 -27.31 10.23 22.41
N PHE A 65 -27.95 11.26 21.82
CA PHE A 65 -27.77 11.58 20.42
C PHE A 65 -26.31 11.95 20.11
N THR A 66 -25.71 12.82 20.90
CA THR A 66 -24.30 13.23 20.74
C THR A 66 -23.35 12.05 20.89
N ILE A 67 -23.57 11.17 21.85
CA ILE A 67 -22.79 9.93 22.01
C ILE A 67 -22.86 9.09 20.72
N SER A 68 -24.03 8.96 20.12
CA SER A 68 -24.21 8.22 18.86
C SER A 68 -23.45 8.87 17.70
N VAL A 69 -23.49 10.21 17.60
CA VAL A 69 -22.74 10.98 16.60
C VAL A 69 -21.23 10.83 16.80
N ILE A 70 -20.74 10.83 18.04
CA ILE A 70 -19.32 10.61 18.37
C ILE A 70 -18.86 9.24 17.88
N PHE A 71 -19.56 8.17 18.26
CA PHE A 71 -19.15 6.81 17.89
C PHE A 71 -19.15 6.62 16.37
N LEU A 72 -20.19 7.10 15.68
CA LEU A 72 -20.31 6.97 14.24
C LEU A 72 -19.30 7.85 13.49
N GLY A 73 -19.09 9.09 13.95
CA GLY A 73 -18.11 10.02 13.40
C GLY A 73 -16.67 9.53 13.58
N ALA A 74 -16.31 9.08 14.79
CA ALA A 74 -14.99 8.53 15.07
C ALA A 74 -14.71 7.26 14.25
N TYR A 75 -15.69 6.35 14.14
CA TYR A 75 -15.56 5.14 13.32
C TYR A 75 -15.31 5.47 11.85
N THR A 76 -16.11 6.38 11.28
CA THR A 76 -15.97 6.77 9.87
C THR A 76 -14.65 7.49 9.60
N LEU A 77 -14.24 8.42 10.48
CA LEU A 77 -12.95 9.11 10.36
C LEU A 77 -11.78 8.14 10.47
N PHE A 78 -11.79 7.23 11.45
CA PHE A 78 -10.78 6.19 11.61
C PHE A 78 -10.66 5.32 10.36
N PHE A 79 -11.79 4.92 9.77
CA PHE A 79 -11.81 4.11 8.55
C PHE A 79 -11.24 4.86 7.34
N ILE A 80 -11.58 6.14 7.18
CA ILE A 80 -11.06 6.99 6.09
C ILE A 80 -9.55 7.14 6.22
N VAL A 81 -9.04 7.51 7.40
CA VAL A 81 -7.60 7.67 7.65
C VAL A 81 -6.86 6.35 7.44
N SER A 82 -7.36 5.25 7.99
CA SER A 82 -6.77 3.91 7.80
C SER A 82 -6.74 3.50 6.34
N SER A 83 -7.78 3.82 5.57
CA SER A 83 -7.85 3.52 4.14
C SER A 83 -6.88 4.38 3.32
N LEU A 84 -6.71 5.66 3.67
CA LEU A 84 -5.71 6.54 3.06
C LEU A 84 -4.29 6.05 3.32
N ILE A 85 -3.97 5.62 4.54
CA ILE A 85 -2.68 5.01 4.87
C ILE A 85 -2.45 3.79 3.98
N GLN A 86 -3.44 2.89 3.86
CA GLN A 86 -3.31 1.72 2.99
C GLN A 86 -3.16 2.05 1.51
N TYR A 87 -3.75 3.16 1.03
CA TYR A 87 -3.62 3.60 -0.35
C TYR A 87 -2.21 4.13 -0.62
N THR A 88 -1.72 5.06 0.21
CA THR A 88 -0.41 5.69 0.01
C THR A 88 0.76 4.77 0.35
N PHE A 89 0.65 3.93 1.37
CA PHE A 89 1.75 3.08 1.82
C PHE A 89 1.87 1.74 1.08
N ARG A 90 0.90 1.36 0.24
CA ARG A 90 0.94 0.06 -0.47
C ARG A 90 2.13 -0.06 -1.42
N ASP A 91 2.51 1.03 -2.07
CA ASP A 91 3.61 1.04 -3.03
C ASP A 91 4.97 1.09 -2.31
N ALA A 92 5.09 1.95 -1.28
CA ALA A 92 6.32 2.09 -0.49
C ALA A 92 6.66 0.85 0.36
N ILE A 93 5.65 0.19 0.95
CA ILE A 93 5.86 -1.02 1.76
C ILE A 93 6.19 -2.23 0.87
N ARG A 94 5.58 -2.37 -0.30
CA ARG A 94 5.90 -3.47 -1.24
C ARG A 94 7.36 -3.40 -1.69
N GLU A 95 7.83 -2.23 -2.10
CA GLU A 95 9.21 -2.07 -2.55
C GLU A 95 10.21 -2.31 -1.40
N THR A 96 10.00 -1.74 -0.21
CA THR A 96 11.01 -1.79 0.86
C THR A 96 11.03 -3.13 1.62
N PHE A 97 9.86 -3.65 2.02
CA PHE A 97 9.79 -4.94 2.74
C PHE A 97 9.98 -6.12 1.80
N GLY A 98 9.53 -6.01 0.54
CA GLY A 98 9.76 -7.02 -0.48
C GLY A 98 11.24 -7.18 -0.80
N ARG A 99 11.95 -6.07 -1.03
CA ARG A 99 13.40 -6.07 -1.34
C ARG A 99 14.22 -6.72 -0.24
N ARG A 100 14.04 -6.32 1.02
CA ARG A 100 14.84 -6.88 2.13
C ARG A 100 14.63 -8.39 2.32
N ARG A 101 13.40 -8.88 2.09
CA ARG A 101 13.09 -10.32 2.13
C ARG A 101 13.69 -11.06 0.93
N MET A 102 13.64 -10.46 -0.25
CA MET A 102 14.26 -10.96 -1.47
C MET A 102 15.78 -11.10 -1.31
N ASP A 103 16.45 -10.05 -0.83
CA ASP A 103 17.91 -10.05 -0.59
C ASP A 103 18.32 -11.16 0.38
N LEU A 104 17.54 -11.38 1.45
CA LEU A 104 17.78 -12.48 2.40
C LEU A 104 17.59 -13.86 1.76
N ARG A 105 16.64 -14.01 0.84
CA ARG A 105 16.47 -15.27 0.08
C ARG A 105 17.62 -15.49 -0.89
N ILE A 106 17.99 -14.48 -1.66
CA ILE A 106 19.13 -14.51 -2.59
C ILE A 106 20.42 -14.88 -1.85
N LYS A 107 20.64 -14.33 -0.66
CA LYS A 107 21.80 -14.68 0.19
C LYS A 107 21.86 -16.16 0.58
N ASN A 108 20.72 -16.82 0.72
CA ASN A 108 20.63 -18.22 1.13
C ASN A 108 20.58 -19.22 -0.05
N LEU A 109 20.30 -18.75 -1.27
CA LEU A 109 20.33 -19.60 -2.47
C LEU A 109 21.73 -20.17 -2.72
N ARG A 110 21.76 -21.45 -3.14
CA ARG A 110 22.97 -22.19 -3.51
C ARG A 110 22.66 -23.07 -4.72
N GLY A 111 23.61 -23.20 -5.63
CA GLY A 111 23.42 -23.99 -6.85
C GLY A 111 22.36 -23.43 -7.80
N HIS A 112 21.99 -22.16 -7.64
CA HIS A 112 21.07 -21.42 -8.50
C HIS A 112 21.80 -20.91 -9.75
N TYR A 113 21.06 -20.55 -10.79
CA TYR A 113 21.60 -19.85 -11.97
C TYR A 113 21.55 -18.34 -11.79
N ILE A 114 22.47 -17.62 -12.44
CA ILE A 114 22.41 -16.16 -12.53
C ILE A 114 22.06 -15.80 -13.98
N VAL A 115 21.04 -14.98 -14.19
CA VAL A 115 20.68 -14.45 -15.51
C VAL A 115 21.03 -12.97 -15.53
N CYS A 116 21.90 -12.56 -16.45
CA CYS A 116 22.33 -11.16 -16.59
C CYS A 116 21.59 -10.52 -17.76
N GLY A 117 20.71 -9.57 -17.45
CA GLY A 117 19.84 -8.89 -18.40
C GLY A 117 18.46 -9.54 -18.51
N PHE A 118 17.43 -8.71 -18.48
CA PHE A 118 16.01 -9.04 -18.67
C PHE A 118 15.47 -8.41 -19.95
N GLY A 119 16.27 -8.47 -21.02
CA GLY A 119 15.78 -8.21 -22.38
C GLY A 119 15.05 -9.41 -22.96
N ARG A 120 14.75 -9.37 -24.26
CA ARG A 120 14.00 -10.44 -24.97
C ARG A 120 14.55 -11.85 -24.72
N MET A 121 15.87 -12.03 -24.75
CA MET A 121 16.49 -13.33 -24.49
C MET A 121 16.51 -13.69 -23.01
N GLY A 122 16.75 -12.70 -22.14
CA GLY A 122 16.75 -12.89 -20.69
C GLY A 122 15.40 -13.35 -20.17
N GLU A 123 14.31 -12.77 -20.69
CA GLU A 123 12.93 -13.15 -20.38
C GLU A 123 12.66 -14.62 -20.72
N VAL A 124 12.98 -15.05 -21.94
CA VAL A 124 12.83 -16.45 -22.39
C VAL A 124 13.66 -17.41 -21.52
N VAL A 125 14.89 -17.02 -21.15
CA VAL A 125 15.74 -17.83 -20.26
C VAL A 125 15.12 -17.96 -18.87
N CYS A 126 14.64 -16.85 -18.29
CA CYS A 126 13.97 -16.84 -17.00
C CYS A 126 12.70 -17.70 -17.01
N GLU A 127 11.86 -17.59 -18.04
CA GLU A 127 10.68 -18.43 -18.23
C GLU A 127 11.06 -19.91 -18.30
N THR A 128 12.04 -20.26 -19.14
CA THR A 128 12.52 -21.65 -19.29
C THR A 128 13.04 -22.22 -17.96
N LEU A 129 13.82 -21.44 -17.21
CA LEU A 129 14.34 -21.86 -15.91
C LEU A 129 13.22 -22.01 -14.88
N ALA A 130 12.23 -21.11 -14.88
CA ALA A 130 11.06 -21.18 -14.01
C ALA A 130 10.20 -22.43 -14.31
N GLU A 131 9.94 -22.72 -15.59
CA GLU A 131 9.21 -23.91 -16.03
C GLU A 131 9.95 -25.21 -15.67
N ALA A 132 11.28 -25.19 -15.74
CA ALA A 132 12.12 -26.31 -15.32
C ALA A 132 12.22 -26.46 -13.78
N GLY A 133 11.64 -25.53 -13.01
CA GLY A 133 11.74 -25.51 -11.55
C GLY A 133 13.16 -25.26 -11.02
N ALA A 134 14.02 -24.64 -11.83
CA ALA A 134 15.38 -24.30 -11.43
C ALA A 134 15.40 -22.98 -10.66
N ASP A 135 16.11 -22.94 -9.54
CA ASP A 135 16.36 -21.69 -8.83
C ASP A 135 17.27 -20.77 -9.66
N PHE A 136 16.88 -19.51 -9.80
CA PHE A 136 17.72 -18.50 -10.45
C PHE A 136 17.57 -17.12 -9.81
N VAL A 137 18.56 -16.26 -10.08
CA VAL A 137 18.58 -14.84 -9.70
C VAL A 137 18.86 -14.02 -10.96
N LEU A 138 17.97 -13.09 -11.26
CA LEU A 138 18.12 -12.14 -12.35
C LEU A 138 18.94 -10.92 -11.92
N VAL A 139 19.79 -10.38 -12.78
CA VAL A 139 20.49 -9.10 -12.59
C VAL A 139 20.10 -8.18 -13.73
N GLU A 140 19.50 -7.03 -13.42
CA GLU A 140 19.04 -6.07 -14.43
C GLU A 140 19.28 -4.63 -13.95
N LYS A 141 19.84 -3.78 -14.81
CA LYS A 141 20.18 -2.39 -14.51
C LYS A 141 19.06 -1.41 -14.82
N ASP A 142 18.14 -1.79 -15.70
CA ASP A 142 16.99 -0.97 -16.05
C ASP A 142 15.88 -1.11 -15.00
N ALA A 143 15.49 0.02 -14.41
CA ALA A 143 14.52 0.03 -13.32
C ALA A 143 13.12 -0.43 -13.75
N GLN A 144 12.75 -0.26 -15.02
CA GLN A 144 11.45 -0.71 -15.51
C GLN A 144 11.44 -2.22 -15.70
N ARG A 145 12.44 -2.77 -16.39
CA ARG A 145 12.58 -4.23 -16.57
C ARG A 145 12.74 -4.98 -15.23
N ALA A 146 13.41 -4.37 -14.26
CA ALA A 146 13.49 -4.91 -12.90
C ALA A 146 12.13 -4.95 -12.18
N ARG A 147 11.23 -3.99 -12.43
CA ARG A 147 9.83 -4.05 -11.94
C ARG A 147 9.07 -5.18 -12.62
N ASP A 148 9.24 -5.34 -13.92
CA ASP A 148 8.58 -6.41 -14.69
C ASP A 148 8.98 -7.80 -14.16
N ALA A 149 10.27 -8.00 -13.85
CA ALA A 149 10.76 -9.22 -13.19
C ALA A 149 10.17 -9.43 -11.78
N ALA A 150 9.96 -8.34 -11.02
CA ALA A 150 9.31 -8.40 -9.71
C ALA A 150 7.85 -8.84 -9.83
N ASP A 151 7.13 -8.32 -10.83
CA ASP A 151 5.74 -8.67 -11.12
C ASP A 151 5.60 -10.12 -11.61
N ALA A 152 6.60 -10.64 -12.34
CA ALA A 152 6.72 -12.05 -12.69
C ALA A 152 7.08 -12.96 -11.49
N GLY A 153 7.41 -12.37 -10.33
CA GLY A 153 7.73 -13.09 -9.10
C GLY A 153 9.15 -13.66 -9.04
N TYR A 154 10.05 -13.21 -9.92
CA TYR A 154 11.43 -13.65 -9.97
C TYR A 154 12.27 -13.01 -8.86
N TYR A 155 13.29 -13.74 -8.39
CA TYR A 155 14.33 -13.13 -7.57
C TYR A 155 15.25 -12.31 -8.46
N PHE A 156 15.42 -11.02 -8.16
CA PHE A 156 16.26 -10.15 -8.97
C PHE A 156 17.12 -9.21 -8.12
N ILE A 157 18.20 -8.72 -8.72
CA ILE A 157 19.04 -7.65 -8.22
C ILE A 157 19.00 -6.53 -9.25
N HIS A 158 18.59 -5.34 -8.81
CA HIS A 158 18.70 -4.14 -9.62
C HIS A 158 20.12 -3.58 -9.51
N GLY A 159 20.92 -3.77 -10.57
CA GLY A 159 22.34 -3.41 -10.62
C GLY A 159 22.96 -3.80 -11.97
N ASP A 160 24.16 -3.31 -12.24
CA ASP A 160 24.89 -3.67 -13.45
C ASP A 160 25.62 -5.01 -13.27
N ALA A 161 25.36 -5.97 -14.16
CA ALA A 161 26.01 -7.28 -14.14
C ALA A 161 27.51 -7.23 -14.48
N THR A 162 28.01 -6.10 -15.01
CA THR A 162 29.44 -5.85 -15.22
C THR A 162 30.18 -5.51 -13.92
N GLU A 163 29.46 -5.15 -12.86
CA GLU A 163 30.04 -4.82 -11.56
C GLU A 163 30.23 -6.06 -10.68
N THR A 164 31.45 -6.25 -10.19
CA THR A 164 31.79 -7.36 -9.28
C THR A 164 30.89 -7.40 -8.06
N GLU A 165 30.59 -6.25 -7.45
CA GLU A 165 29.76 -6.16 -6.26
C GLU A 165 28.34 -6.71 -6.52
N THR A 166 27.75 -6.36 -7.66
CA THR A 166 26.43 -6.86 -8.07
C THR A 166 26.42 -8.37 -8.23
N LEU A 167 27.44 -8.94 -8.87
CA LEU A 167 27.58 -10.40 -9.04
C LEU A 167 27.82 -11.12 -7.71
N GLU A 168 28.56 -10.50 -6.79
CA GLU A 168 28.75 -11.03 -5.43
C GLU A 168 27.44 -11.05 -4.63
N GLN A 169 26.65 -9.99 -4.73
CA GLN A 169 25.30 -9.94 -4.14
C GLN A 169 24.40 -11.04 -4.73
N ALA A 170 24.45 -11.24 -6.06
CA ALA A 170 23.73 -12.31 -6.78
C ALA A 170 24.20 -13.72 -6.37
N GLY A 171 25.37 -13.81 -5.74
CA GLY A 171 25.93 -15.05 -5.24
C GLY A 171 26.68 -15.85 -6.28
N VAL A 172 27.39 -15.18 -7.18
CA VAL A 172 28.18 -15.82 -8.24
C VAL A 172 29.11 -16.94 -7.73
N ARG A 173 29.70 -16.78 -6.54
CA ARG A 173 30.60 -17.79 -5.94
C ARG A 173 29.92 -19.10 -5.52
N ARG A 174 28.59 -19.09 -5.38
CA ARG A 174 27.75 -20.23 -4.96
C ARG A 174 26.70 -20.62 -6.00
N ALA A 175 26.72 -19.97 -7.17
CA ALA A 175 25.85 -20.27 -8.29
C ALA A 175 26.33 -21.54 -9.02
N ARG A 176 25.40 -22.24 -9.68
CA ARG A 176 25.71 -23.38 -10.55
C ARG A 176 26.24 -22.93 -11.92
N GLY A 177 25.78 -21.78 -12.40
CA GLY A 177 26.17 -21.20 -13.67
C GLY A 177 25.57 -19.83 -13.88
N MET A 178 26.00 -19.15 -14.94
CA MET A 178 25.50 -17.83 -15.32
C MET A 178 25.17 -17.80 -16.81
N VAL A 179 24.11 -17.10 -17.17
CA VAL A 179 23.69 -16.83 -18.55
C VAL A 179 23.77 -15.32 -18.78
N CYS A 180 24.63 -14.90 -19.70
CA CYS A 180 24.71 -13.50 -20.12
C CYS A 180 23.76 -13.29 -21.30
N ALA A 181 22.66 -12.60 -21.06
CA ALA A 181 21.65 -12.24 -22.06
C ALA A 181 21.61 -10.70 -22.25
N LEU A 182 22.77 -10.05 -22.11
CA LEU A 182 22.94 -8.62 -22.32
C LEU A 182 22.97 -8.31 -23.83
N GLU A 183 22.53 -7.12 -24.21
CA GLU A 183 22.50 -6.68 -25.61
C GLU A 183 23.89 -6.32 -26.16
N SER A 184 24.94 -6.30 -25.32
CA SER A 184 26.30 -5.89 -25.65
C SER A 184 27.30 -6.95 -25.20
N ASP A 185 28.17 -7.38 -26.12
CA ASP A 185 29.26 -8.36 -25.92
C ASP A 185 30.58 -7.73 -25.41
N ALA A 186 30.54 -6.43 -25.08
CA ALA A 186 31.71 -5.62 -24.70
C ALA A 186 31.92 -5.52 -23.19
#